data_AF-A0A0G4FYN9-F1
#
_entry.id   AF-A0A0G4FYN9-F1
#
_cell.length_a   1.000
_cell.length_b   1.000
_cell.length_c   1.000
_cell.angle_alpha   90.00
_cell.angle_beta   90.00
_cell.angle_gamma   90.00
#
_symmetry.space_group_name_H-M   'P 1'
#
loop_
_entity.id
_entity.type
_entity.pdbx_description
1 polymer ?
#
loop_
_entity_poly.entity_id
_entity_poly.type
_entity_poly.pdbx_seq_one_letter_code
_entity_poly.pdbx_strand_id
1 'polypeptide(L)'
;MLICLSYLLLCVAAVGAHLRQAGQTVVDLSVAELRHHMEVWSEDLVVFFYAPWSSDCKRLAPLTESLGRFYVERRVKDIRVAKFNCVASKTHRELCDGLGIQSLPTFLFFASGKMRSFNRTSTLLAERDVKHHRASKFRGDPYIYESLRDWTRIMRWLSLGQRWARYVKQTTSDVLGGRTLIAENARLRAEKKRLLKRLEAWGDTEPSSA
;
A
#
# COMPACT_ATOMS: atom_id res chain seq x y z
N MET A 1 -0.01 -24.43 50.78
CA MET A 1 0.72 -25.04 49.63
C MET A 1 -0.02 -24.92 48.29
N LEU A 2 -1.34 -25.13 48.22
CA LEU A 2 -2.09 -25.11 46.95
C LEU A 2 -2.08 -23.75 46.22
N ILE A 3 -2.08 -22.63 46.95
CA ILE A 3 -2.03 -21.26 46.40
C ILE A 3 -0.68 -20.97 45.73
N CYS A 4 0.40 -21.57 46.21
CA CYS A 4 1.74 -21.37 45.66
C CYS A 4 1.90 -22.14 44.33
N LEU A 5 1.36 -23.37 44.27
CA LEU A 5 1.35 -24.18 43.04
C LEU A 5 0.48 -23.56 41.94
N SER A 6 -0.66 -22.94 42.29
CA SER A 6 -1.49 -22.25 41.30
C SER A 6 -0.83 -20.98 40.75
N TYR A 7 -0.16 -20.19 41.59
CA TYR A 7 0.64 -19.04 41.14
C TYR A 7 1.82 -19.45 40.28
N LEU A 8 2.51 -20.54 40.64
CA LEU A 8 3.63 -21.08 39.85
C LEU A 8 3.15 -21.53 38.46
N LEU A 9 2.01 -22.23 38.38
CA LEU A 9 1.40 -22.66 37.11
C LEU A 9 0.95 -21.48 36.25
N LEU A 10 0.35 -20.44 36.85
CA LEU A 10 0.00 -19.19 36.17
C LEU A 10 1.25 -18.48 35.61
N CYS A 11 2.33 -18.40 36.39
CA CYS A 11 3.59 -17.81 35.94
C CYS A 11 4.21 -18.61 34.79
N VAL A 12 4.25 -19.94 34.86
CA VAL A 12 4.77 -20.80 33.79
C VAL A 12 3.95 -20.65 32.50
N ALA A 13 2.61 -20.57 32.62
CA ALA A 13 1.74 -20.34 31.48
C ALA A 13 1.93 -18.95 30.85
N ALA A 14 2.07 -17.90 31.68
CA ALA A 14 2.31 -16.53 31.22
C ALA A 14 3.68 -16.37 30.54
N VAL A 15 4.74 -16.96 31.12
CA VAL A 15 6.08 -17.00 30.52
C VAL A 15 6.07 -17.81 29.23
N GLY A 16 5.37 -18.96 29.19
CA GLY A 16 5.21 -19.76 27.98
C GLY A 16 4.46 -19.03 26.86
N ALA A 17 3.44 -18.23 27.19
CA ALA A 17 2.72 -17.39 26.23
C ALA A 17 3.59 -16.23 25.72
N HIS A 18 4.37 -15.58 26.59
CA HIS A 18 5.32 -14.53 26.20
C HIS A 18 6.45 -15.05 25.30
N LEU A 19 7.02 -16.22 25.62
CA LEU A 19 8.05 -16.85 24.78
C LEU A 19 7.51 -17.26 23.41
N ARG A 20 6.21 -17.61 23.29
CA ARG A 20 5.56 -17.89 22.00
C ARG A 20 5.42 -16.65 21.10
N GLN A 21 5.23 -15.46 21.67
CA GLN A 21 5.13 -14.22 20.90
C GLN A 21 6.50 -13.69 20.44
N ALA A 22 7.58 -13.98 21.17
CA ALA A 22 8.92 -13.48 20.85
C ALA A 22 9.54 -14.02 19.54
N GLY A 23 8.93 -15.03 18.91
CA GLY A 23 9.42 -15.64 17.66
C GLY A 23 8.59 -15.36 16.40
N GLN A 24 7.41 -14.71 16.52
CA GLN A 24 6.58 -14.39 15.35
C GLN A 24 6.93 -12.99 14.84
N THR A 25 7.44 -12.93 13.61
CA THR A 25 7.78 -11.65 12.96
C THR A 25 6.57 -10.98 12.32
N VAL A 26 5.52 -11.76 12.02
CA VAL A 26 4.31 -11.27 11.36
C VAL A 26 3.18 -11.18 12.36
N VAL A 27 2.71 -9.96 12.58
CA VAL A 27 1.65 -9.65 13.55
C VAL A 27 0.26 -9.77 12.91
N ASP A 28 -0.71 -10.27 13.68
CA ASP A 28 -2.13 -10.20 13.33
C ASP A 28 -2.67 -8.78 13.58
N LEU A 29 -3.09 -8.10 12.52
CA LEU A 29 -3.66 -6.76 12.63
C LEU A 29 -5.13 -6.82 13.01
N SER A 30 -5.51 -5.94 13.94
CA SER A 30 -6.90 -5.58 14.18
C SER A 30 -7.45 -4.65 13.08
N VAL A 31 -8.78 -4.54 13.02
CA VAL A 31 -9.48 -3.60 12.13
C VAL A 31 -8.98 -2.17 12.35
N ALA A 32 -8.77 -1.76 13.60
CA ALA A 32 -8.33 -0.42 13.93
C ALA A 32 -6.92 -0.13 13.40
N GLU A 33 -5.99 -1.07 13.58
CA GLU A 33 -4.62 -0.92 13.09
C GLU A 33 -4.55 -0.88 11.56
N LEU A 34 -5.29 -1.75 10.87
CA LEU A 34 -5.33 -1.74 9.41
C LEU A 34 -5.94 -0.45 8.88
N ARG A 35 -7.03 0.05 9.49
CA ARG A 35 -7.61 1.36 9.12
C ARG A 35 -6.64 2.50 9.39
N HIS A 36 -6.02 2.52 10.57
CA HIS A 36 -5.04 3.54 10.92
C HIS A 36 -3.89 3.59 9.92
N HIS A 37 -3.37 2.45 9.48
CA HIS A 37 -2.34 2.41 8.45
C HIS A 37 -2.83 2.96 7.09
N MET A 38 -4.10 2.76 6.76
CA MET A 38 -4.72 3.35 5.56
C MET A 38 -5.04 4.84 5.70
N GLU A 39 -4.93 5.42 6.89
CA GLU A 39 -5.07 6.86 7.10
C GLU A 39 -3.69 7.51 7.18
N VAL A 40 -2.81 6.90 7.98
CA VAL A 40 -1.45 7.32 8.29
C VAL A 40 -0.46 6.45 7.53
N TRP A 41 -0.13 6.90 6.33
CA TRP A 41 0.74 6.22 5.35
C TRP A 41 2.24 6.37 5.67
N SER A 42 2.68 5.95 6.85
CA SER A 42 4.05 6.14 7.34
C SER A 42 5.07 5.17 6.74
N GLU A 43 4.66 3.92 6.52
CA GLU A 43 5.51 2.84 6.00
C GLU A 43 4.77 2.02 4.93
N ASP A 44 5.51 1.18 4.21
CA ASP A 44 4.91 0.22 3.29
C ASP A 44 4.40 -1.00 4.08
N LEU A 45 3.25 -1.55 3.73
CA LEU A 45 2.66 -2.68 4.46
C LEU A 45 2.24 -3.79 3.51
N VAL A 46 2.72 -5.00 3.76
CA VAL A 46 2.26 -6.22 3.10
C VAL A 46 1.30 -6.92 4.03
N VAL A 47 0.06 -7.15 3.59
CA VAL A 47 -0.97 -7.82 4.39
C VAL A 47 -1.37 -9.12 3.72
N PHE A 48 -1.25 -10.22 4.47
CA PHE A 48 -1.79 -11.53 4.16
C PHE A 48 -3.22 -11.65 4.71
N PHE A 49 -4.21 -11.56 3.85
CA PHE A 49 -5.62 -11.75 4.20
C PHE A 49 -5.94 -13.24 4.18
N TYR A 50 -6.41 -13.76 5.32
CA TYR A 50 -6.56 -15.19 5.52
C TYR A 50 -7.79 -15.58 6.34
N ALA A 51 -8.08 -16.88 6.36
CA ALA A 51 -9.03 -17.52 7.26
C ALA A 51 -8.34 -18.68 7.99
N PRO A 52 -8.51 -18.83 9.32
CA PRO A 52 -7.75 -19.81 10.11
C PRO A 52 -8.12 -21.27 9.81
N TRP A 53 -9.30 -21.52 9.26
CA TRP A 53 -9.78 -22.86 8.93
C TRP A 53 -9.41 -23.32 7.50
N SER A 54 -9.01 -22.40 6.61
CA SER A 54 -8.67 -22.72 5.22
C SER A 54 -7.34 -23.47 5.13
N SER A 55 -7.33 -24.62 4.43
CA SER A 55 -6.12 -25.42 4.18
C SER A 55 -5.06 -24.64 3.41
N ASP A 56 -5.46 -23.89 2.38
CA ASP A 56 -4.57 -23.04 1.58
C ASP A 56 -3.91 -21.96 2.43
N CYS A 57 -4.69 -21.31 3.31
CA CYS A 57 -4.16 -20.30 4.22
C CYS A 57 -3.13 -20.88 5.19
N LYS A 58 -3.37 -22.09 5.71
CA LYS A 58 -2.42 -22.78 6.61
C LYS A 58 -1.10 -23.10 5.90
N ARG A 59 -1.13 -23.44 4.60
CA ARG A 59 0.08 -23.69 3.81
C ARG A 59 0.90 -22.42 3.57
N LEU A 60 0.24 -21.28 3.37
CA LEU A 60 0.91 -20.00 3.09
C LEU A 60 1.39 -19.26 4.36
N ALA A 61 0.79 -19.52 5.52
CA ALA A 61 1.21 -18.91 6.78
C ALA A 61 2.74 -18.98 7.05
N PRO A 62 3.43 -20.14 6.91
CA PRO A 62 4.89 -20.19 7.10
C PRO A 62 5.68 -19.42 6.03
N LEU A 63 5.17 -19.30 4.80
CA LEU A 63 5.81 -18.48 3.76
C LEU A 63 5.72 -16.99 4.10
N THR A 64 4.57 -16.54 4.61
CA THR A 64 4.37 -15.17 5.10
C THR A 64 5.31 -14.86 6.27
N GLU A 65 5.47 -15.77 7.23
CA GLU A 65 6.44 -15.60 8.33
C GLU A 65 7.89 -15.54 7.83
N SER A 66 8.23 -16.33 6.82
CA SER A 66 9.56 -16.29 6.19
C SER A 66 9.81 -14.98 5.44
N LEU A 67 8.76 -14.38 4.88
CA LEU A 67 8.82 -13.05 4.28
C LEU A 67 9.00 -11.95 5.33
N GLY A 68 8.31 -12.05 6.48
CA GLY A 68 8.50 -11.16 7.63
C GLY A 68 9.94 -11.20 8.14
N ARG A 69 10.47 -12.40 8.40
CA ARG A 69 11.88 -12.60 8.79
C ARG A 69 12.85 -12.02 7.78
N PHE A 70 12.64 -12.24 6.48
CA PHE A 70 13.52 -11.70 5.44
C PHE A 70 13.71 -10.18 5.56
N TYR A 71 12.65 -9.41 5.83
CA TYR A 71 12.75 -7.96 5.99
C TYR A 71 13.40 -7.54 7.31
N VAL A 72 13.12 -8.27 8.40
CA VAL A 72 13.74 -8.05 9.72
C VAL A 72 15.25 -8.32 9.67
N GLU A 73 15.65 -9.46 9.12
CA GLU A 73 17.06 -9.89 8.98
C GLU A 73 17.86 -8.90 8.12
N ARG A 74 17.25 -8.37 7.06
CA ARG A 74 17.85 -7.33 6.21
C ARG A 74 17.77 -5.92 6.80
N ARG A 75 17.26 -5.77 8.02
CA ARG A 75 17.12 -4.48 8.74
C ARG A 75 16.35 -3.44 7.94
N VAL A 76 15.36 -3.87 7.16
CA VAL A 76 14.53 -2.99 6.36
C VAL A 76 13.41 -2.44 7.24
N LYS A 77 13.44 -1.12 7.51
CA LYS A 77 12.52 -0.46 8.46
C LYS A 77 11.33 0.26 7.82
N ASP A 78 11.32 0.39 6.49
CA ASP A 78 10.29 1.12 5.75
C ASP A 78 9.20 0.20 5.20
N ILE A 79 9.20 -1.08 5.59
CA ILE A 79 8.18 -2.06 5.24
C ILE A 79 7.86 -2.99 6.41
N ARG A 80 6.57 -3.27 6.59
CA ARG A 80 6.06 -4.24 7.57
C ARG A 80 5.31 -5.37 6.85
N VAL A 81 5.44 -6.59 7.36
CA VAL A 81 4.64 -7.74 6.91
C VAL A 81 3.68 -8.12 8.03
N ALA A 82 2.42 -8.25 7.70
CA ALA A 82 1.36 -8.55 8.65
C ALA A 82 0.32 -9.51 8.06
N LYS A 83 -0.53 -10.06 8.92
CA LYS A 83 -1.67 -10.90 8.53
C LYS A 83 -2.97 -10.30 9.08
N PHE A 84 -4.08 -10.57 8.39
CA PHE A 84 -5.40 -10.07 8.76
C PHE A 84 -6.46 -11.16 8.56
N ASN A 85 -7.18 -11.47 9.63
CA ASN A 85 -8.24 -12.49 9.60
C ASN A 85 -9.57 -11.88 9.12
N CYS A 86 -9.91 -12.07 7.85
CA CYS A 86 -11.16 -11.54 7.27
C CYS A 86 -12.43 -12.16 7.86
N VAL A 87 -12.35 -13.30 8.54
CA VAL A 87 -13.50 -14.04 9.06
C VAL A 87 -13.60 -14.01 10.58
N ALA A 88 -12.79 -13.19 11.26
CA ALA A 88 -12.81 -13.07 12.73
C ALA A 88 -14.11 -12.48 13.26
N SER A 89 -14.66 -11.47 12.58
CA SER A 89 -15.93 -10.83 12.94
C SER A 89 -16.60 -10.19 11.72
N LYS A 90 -17.85 -9.73 11.87
CA LYS A 90 -18.57 -9.00 10.81
C LYS A 90 -17.78 -7.78 10.31
N THR A 91 -17.19 -7.00 11.21
CA THR A 91 -16.40 -5.81 10.87
C THR A 91 -15.12 -6.14 10.10
N HIS A 92 -14.47 -7.28 10.37
CA HIS A 92 -13.33 -7.74 9.58
C HIS A 92 -13.73 -8.07 8.16
N ARG A 93 -14.88 -8.75 8.00
CA ARG A 93 -15.42 -9.10 6.69
C ARG A 93 -15.79 -7.87 5.89
N GLU A 94 -16.52 -6.92 6.48
CA GLU A 94 -16.87 -5.64 5.86
C GLU A 94 -15.64 -4.85 5.38
N LEU A 95 -14.55 -4.89 6.17
CA LEU A 95 -13.28 -4.26 5.76
C LEU A 95 -12.66 -4.96 4.55
N CYS A 96 -12.63 -6.29 4.54
CA CYS A 96 -12.11 -7.07 3.42
C CYS A 96 -12.94 -6.87 2.15
N ASP A 97 -14.27 -6.86 2.26
CA ASP A 97 -15.20 -6.60 1.16
C ASP A 97 -15.03 -5.18 0.61
N GLY A 98 -14.86 -4.20 1.51
CA GLY A 98 -14.56 -2.81 1.18
C GLY A 98 -13.23 -2.65 0.42
N LEU A 99 -12.25 -3.52 0.67
CA LEU A 99 -10.99 -3.58 -0.07
C LEU A 99 -11.11 -4.32 -1.41
N GLY A 100 -12.22 -5.03 -1.66
CA GLY A 100 -12.42 -5.85 -2.86
C GLY A 100 -11.83 -7.26 -2.76
N ILE A 101 -11.62 -7.78 -1.55
CA ILE A 101 -11.10 -9.13 -1.32
C ILE A 101 -12.26 -10.13 -1.42
N GLN A 102 -12.43 -10.71 -2.60
CA GLN A 102 -13.48 -11.70 -2.87
C GLN A 102 -13.10 -13.12 -2.46
N SER A 103 -11.81 -13.44 -2.41
CA SER A 103 -11.30 -14.78 -2.13
C SER A 103 -10.08 -14.73 -1.23
N LEU A 104 -9.91 -15.79 -0.43
CA LEU A 104 -8.76 -16.01 0.43
C LEU A 104 -8.03 -17.26 -0.06
N PRO A 105 -6.70 -17.33 0.06
CA PRO A 105 -5.78 -16.30 0.55
C PRO A 105 -5.57 -15.15 -0.45
N THR A 106 -5.37 -13.93 0.05
CA THR A 106 -5.00 -12.76 -0.80
C THR A 106 -3.87 -11.97 -0.14
N PHE A 107 -2.88 -11.54 -0.94
CA PHE A 107 -1.84 -10.60 -0.50
C PHE A 107 -2.06 -9.23 -1.11
N LEU A 108 -2.08 -8.19 -0.27
CA LEU A 108 -2.07 -6.79 -0.72
C LEU A 108 -0.80 -6.09 -0.25
N PHE A 109 -0.28 -5.21 -1.09
CA PHE A 109 0.77 -4.25 -0.76
C PHE A 109 0.17 -2.86 -0.66
N PHE A 110 0.26 -2.24 0.50
CA PHE A 110 -0.12 -0.85 0.75
C PHE A 110 1.12 0.03 0.70
N ALA A 111 1.17 0.91 -0.30
CA ALA A 111 2.27 1.85 -0.43
C ALA A 111 2.07 3.07 0.50
N SER A 112 3.11 3.44 1.24
CA SER A 112 3.19 4.75 1.92
C SER A 112 3.10 5.92 0.93
N GLY A 113 3.58 5.72 -0.30
CA GLY A 113 3.45 6.66 -1.41
C GLY A 113 2.13 6.56 -2.18
N LYS A 114 1.73 7.66 -2.86
CA LYS A 114 0.63 7.60 -3.84
C LYS A 114 1.09 6.75 -5.03
N MET A 115 0.67 5.50 -5.05
CA MET A 115 0.89 4.60 -6.18
C MET A 115 0.14 5.13 -7.41
N ARG A 116 0.88 5.71 -8.36
CA ARG A 116 0.28 6.05 -9.66
C ARG A 116 -0.14 4.74 -10.32
N SER A 117 -1.38 4.68 -10.81
CA SER A 117 -1.85 3.51 -11.55
C SER A 117 -0.88 3.27 -12.70
N PHE A 118 -0.26 2.09 -12.73
CA PHE A 118 0.59 1.68 -13.84
C PHE A 118 -0.21 1.45 -15.14
N ASN A 119 -1.53 1.66 -15.11
CA ASN A 119 -2.37 1.47 -16.28
C ASN A 119 -2.25 2.65 -17.25
N ARG A 120 -1.25 2.56 -18.13
CA ARG A 120 -1.13 3.40 -19.33
C ARG A 120 -1.35 2.59 -20.62
N THR A 121 -1.82 1.35 -20.51
CA THR A 121 -2.31 0.53 -21.63
C THR A 121 -3.82 0.61 -21.64
N SER A 122 -4.34 1.48 -22.49
CA SER A 122 -5.75 1.68 -22.74
C SER A 122 -6.40 0.40 -23.28
N THR A 123 -7.15 -0.30 -22.43
CA THR A 123 -8.29 -1.10 -22.88
C THR A 123 -9.23 -1.27 -21.69
N LEU A 124 -10.52 -1.17 -21.98
CA LEU A 124 -11.73 -1.12 -21.15
C LEU A 124 -11.91 -2.22 -20.06
N LEU A 125 -10.86 -2.90 -19.60
CA LEU A 125 -10.87 -3.99 -18.61
C LEU A 125 -9.96 -3.73 -17.39
N ALA A 126 -9.47 -2.50 -17.23
CA ALA A 126 -8.66 -2.11 -16.08
C ALA A 126 -9.53 -1.83 -14.83
N GLU A 127 -10.46 -2.72 -14.50
CA GLU A 127 -11.14 -2.61 -13.21
C GLU A 127 -10.05 -2.72 -12.14
N ARG A 128 -9.96 -1.70 -11.27
CA ARG A 128 -9.03 -1.77 -10.15
C ARG A 128 -9.51 -2.88 -9.25
N ASP A 129 -8.82 -4.01 -9.35
CA ASP A 129 -9.12 -5.22 -8.58
C ASP A 129 -9.10 -5.02 -7.07
N VAL A 130 -8.46 -3.93 -6.63
CA VAL A 130 -8.46 -3.47 -5.24
C VAL A 130 -9.05 -2.07 -5.24
N LYS A 131 -10.08 -1.87 -4.41
CA LYS A 131 -10.82 -0.60 -4.34
C LYS A 131 -9.98 0.53 -3.71
N HIS A 132 -8.85 0.20 -3.07
CA HIS A 132 -8.00 1.17 -2.40
C HIS A 132 -6.89 1.72 -3.32
N HIS A 133 -6.82 3.05 -3.48
CA HIS A 133 -5.95 3.74 -4.44
C HIS A 133 -4.43 3.57 -4.24
N ARG A 134 -3.97 3.14 -3.07
CA ARG A 134 -2.55 2.84 -2.75
C ARG A 134 -2.26 1.35 -2.55
N ALA A 135 -3.25 0.51 -2.79
CA ALA A 135 -3.11 -0.93 -2.60
C ALA A 135 -2.93 -1.64 -3.94
N SER A 136 -2.00 -2.59 -4.00
CA SER A 136 -1.83 -3.52 -5.12
C SER A 136 -2.08 -4.94 -4.67
N LYS A 137 -2.84 -5.72 -5.45
CA LYS A 137 -3.03 -7.15 -5.23
C LYS A 137 -1.92 -7.95 -5.91
N PHE A 138 -1.38 -8.93 -5.20
CA PHE A 138 -0.48 -9.91 -5.81
C PHE A 138 -1.23 -10.82 -6.78
N ARG A 139 -0.66 -11.03 -7.97
CA ARG A 139 -1.27 -11.77 -9.08
C ARG A 139 -0.53 -13.06 -9.45
N GLY A 140 0.63 -13.31 -8.87
CA GLY A 140 1.41 -14.53 -9.12
C GLY A 140 0.95 -15.71 -8.27
N ASP A 141 1.67 -16.82 -8.40
CA ASP A 141 1.47 -17.99 -7.55
C ASP A 141 2.04 -17.73 -6.14
N PRO A 142 1.20 -17.71 -5.08
CA PRO A 142 1.67 -17.46 -3.72
C PRO A 142 2.43 -18.64 -3.10
N TYR A 143 2.37 -19.85 -3.67
CA TYR A 143 3.11 -21.01 -3.19
C TYR A 143 4.60 -20.96 -3.57
N ILE A 144 4.96 -20.11 -4.53
CA ILE A 144 6.34 -19.84 -4.91
C ILE A 144 6.85 -18.66 -4.08
N TYR A 145 7.62 -18.95 -3.03
CA TYR A 145 8.18 -17.93 -2.12
C TYR A 145 8.94 -16.82 -2.85
N GLU A 146 9.74 -17.19 -3.85
CA GLU A 146 10.53 -16.26 -4.66
C GLU A 146 9.64 -15.24 -5.37
N SER A 147 8.53 -15.67 -5.96
CA SER A 147 7.59 -14.80 -6.65
C SER A 147 6.94 -13.78 -5.71
N LEU A 148 6.55 -14.22 -4.52
CA LEU A 148 5.99 -13.32 -3.50
C LEU A 148 7.04 -12.31 -3.02
N ARG A 149 8.25 -12.78 -2.68
CA ARG A 149 9.36 -11.94 -2.20
C ARG A 149 9.83 -10.93 -3.24
N ASP A 150 9.94 -11.34 -4.49
CA ASP A 150 10.40 -10.46 -5.56
C ASP A 150 9.35 -9.40 -5.90
N TRP A 151 8.06 -9.78 -5.90
CA TRP A 151 6.98 -8.82 -5.99
C TRP A 151 7.01 -7.79 -4.86
N THR A 152 7.15 -8.19 -3.60
CA THR A 152 7.21 -7.21 -2.49
C THR A 152 8.42 -6.29 -2.59
N ARG A 153 9.56 -6.79 -3.09
CA ARG A 153 10.75 -5.96 -3.37
C ARG A 153 10.49 -4.94 -4.48
N ILE A 154 9.87 -5.36 -5.58
CA ILE A 154 9.51 -4.47 -6.69
C ILE A 154 8.55 -3.39 -6.21
N MET A 155 7.49 -3.78 -5.49
CA MET A 155 6.50 -2.83 -4.96
C MET A 155 7.12 -1.83 -4.00
N ARG A 156 8.02 -2.28 -3.11
CA ARG A 156 8.80 -1.40 -2.22
C ARG A 156 9.68 -0.44 -3.00
N TRP A 157 10.40 -0.92 -4.01
CA TRP A 157 11.25 -0.08 -4.86
C TRP A 157 10.42 1.00 -5.59
N LEU A 158 9.25 0.63 -6.11
CA LEU A 158 8.31 1.58 -6.72
C LEU A 158 7.79 2.62 -5.70
N SER A 159 7.45 2.19 -4.48
CA SER A 159 7.02 3.09 -3.41
C SER A 159 8.14 4.08 -3.04
N LEU A 160 9.37 3.59 -2.85
CA LEU A 160 10.57 4.40 -2.62
C LEU A 160 10.83 5.42 -3.74
N GLY A 161 10.81 4.98 -4.99
CA GLY A 161 11.02 5.85 -6.15
C GLY A 161 10.01 7.00 -6.22
N GLN A 162 8.75 6.75 -5.85
CA GLN A 162 7.72 7.77 -5.78
C GLN A 162 7.88 8.71 -4.58
N ARG A 163 8.39 8.23 -3.44
CA ARG A 163 8.78 9.09 -2.31
C ARG A 163 9.92 10.02 -2.73
N TRP A 164 10.94 9.48 -3.39
CA TRP A 164 12.07 10.27 -3.89
C TRP A 164 11.65 11.30 -4.94
N ALA A 165 10.83 10.92 -5.93
CA ALA A 165 10.32 11.87 -6.92
C ALA A 165 9.53 13.03 -6.30
N ARG A 166 8.74 12.75 -5.24
CA ARG A 166 8.05 13.81 -4.47
C ARG A 166 9.03 14.70 -3.72
N TYR A 167 10.01 14.11 -3.04
CA TYR A 167 11.07 14.84 -2.35
C TYR A 167 11.80 15.79 -3.32
N VAL A 168 12.28 15.27 -4.45
CA VAL A 168 12.96 16.06 -5.47
C VAL A 168 12.08 17.20 -5.97
N LYS A 169 10.80 16.93 -6.27
CA LYS A 169 9.86 17.97 -6.74
C LYS A 169 9.61 19.05 -5.69
N GLN A 170 9.51 18.67 -4.41
CA GLN A 170 9.34 19.59 -3.31
C GLN A 170 10.59 20.46 -3.15
N THR A 171 11.77 19.85 -3.09
CA THR A 171 13.05 20.56 -2.96
C THR A 171 13.33 21.47 -4.16
N THR A 172 13.06 21.04 -5.40
CA THR A 172 13.20 21.93 -6.56
C THR A 172 12.20 23.08 -6.51
N SER A 173 10.98 22.87 -6.03
CA SER A 173 10.03 23.97 -5.79
C SER A 173 10.48 24.91 -4.67
N ASP A 174 11.19 24.42 -3.65
CA ASP A 174 11.62 25.28 -2.55
C ASP A 174 12.90 26.05 -2.91
N VAL A 175 13.83 25.40 -3.63
CA VAL A 175 15.11 25.99 -4.07
C VAL A 175 14.94 26.96 -5.25
N LEU A 176 14.09 26.64 -6.23
CA LEU A 176 13.86 27.51 -7.40
C LEU A 176 12.80 28.59 -7.15
N GLY A 177 12.35 28.78 -5.90
CA GLY A 177 11.25 29.70 -5.60
C GLY A 177 9.96 29.30 -6.33
N GLY A 178 9.69 28.01 -6.49
CA GLY A 178 8.60 27.41 -7.28
C GLY A 178 7.20 28.00 -7.04
N ARG A 179 6.92 28.67 -5.91
CA ARG A 179 5.68 29.46 -5.76
C ARG A 179 5.60 30.64 -6.73
N THR A 180 6.70 31.34 -7.00
CA THR A 180 6.74 32.43 -8.00
C THR A 180 6.70 31.88 -9.42
N LEU A 181 7.51 30.85 -9.73
CA LEU A 181 7.53 30.23 -11.05
C LEU A 181 6.23 29.51 -11.44
N ILE A 182 5.52 28.89 -10.48
CA ILE A 182 4.21 28.26 -10.75
C ILE A 182 3.15 29.34 -11.01
N ALA A 183 3.14 30.41 -10.21
CA ALA A 183 2.22 31.53 -10.40
C ALA A 183 2.47 32.24 -11.74
N GLU A 184 3.74 32.40 -12.13
CA GLU A 184 4.15 33.00 -13.39
C GLU A 184 3.81 32.10 -14.59
N ASN A 185 4.09 30.80 -14.51
CA ASN A 185 3.67 29.85 -15.56
C ASN A 185 2.14 29.79 -15.72
N ALA A 186 1.39 29.92 -14.62
CA ALA A 186 -0.08 30.00 -14.68
C ALA A 186 -0.55 31.29 -15.37
N ARG A 187 0.08 32.43 -15.07
CA ARG A 187 -0.18 33.71 -15.78
C ARG A 187 0.11 33.60 -17.27
N LEU A 188 1.29 33.11 -17.64
CA LEU A 188 1.70 32.96 -19.04
C LEU A 188 0.77 32.02 -19.81
N ARG A 189 0.27 30.95 -19.20
CA ARG A 189 -0.74 30.07 -19.81
C ARG A 189 -2.09 30.75 -20.03
N ALA A 190 -2.54 31.55 -19.05
CA ALA A 190 -3.77 32.32 -19.18
C ALA A 190 -3.65 33.38 -20.29
N GLU A 191 -2.50 34.04 -20.37
CA GLU A 191 -2.19 35.03 -21.40
C GLU A 191 -2.09 34.41 -22.80
N LYS A 192 -1.37 33.29 -22.94
CA LYS A 192 -1.35 32.51 -24.19
C LYS A 192 -2.75 32.15 -24.66
N LYS A 193 -3.63 31.72 -23.74
CA LYS A 193 -5.02 31.38 -24.08
C LYS A 193 -5.83 32.59 -24.53
N ARG A 194 -5.58 33.78 -23.96
CA ARG A 194 -6.20 35.04 -24.41
C ARG A 194 -5.72 35.46 -25.80
N LEU A 195 -4.41 35.36 -26.05
CA LEU A 195 -3.83 35.70 -27.35
C LEU A 195 -4.31 34.77 -28.46
N LEU A 196 -4.39 33.47 -28.19
CA LEU A 196 -4.96 32.49 -29.14
C LEU A 196 -6.41 32.84 -29.49
N LYS A 197 -7.23 33.15 -28.49
CA LYS A 197 -8.62 33.57 -28.71
C LYS A 197 -8.73 34.86 -29.53
N ARG A 198 -7.77 35.79 -29.37
CA ARG A 198 -7.69 37.01 -30.20
C ARG A 198 -7.27 36.71 -31.63
N LEU A 199 -6.34 35.78 -31.84
CA LEU A 199 -5.89 35.35 -33.17
C LEU A 199 -7.02 34.62 -33.93
N GLU A 200 -7.75 33.73 -33.26
CA GLU A 200 -8.94 33.07 -33.82
C GLU A 200 -9.98 34.10 -34.28
N ALA A 201 -10.31 35.07 -33.41
CA ALA A 201 -11.24 36.15 -33.75
C ALA A 201 -10.74 37.08 -34.86
N TRP A 202 -9.41 37.20 -35.06
CA TRP A 202 -8.83 38.00 -36.13
C TRP A 202 -8.92 37.27 -37.48
N GLY A 203 -8.73 35.95 -37.48
CA GLY A 203 -8.93 35.10 -38.66
C GLY A 203 -10.37 35.08 -39.17
N ASP A 204 -11.35 35.22 -38.27
CA ASP A 204 -12.77 35.32 -38.63
C ASP A 204 -13.17 36.68 -39.23
N THR A 205 -12.31 37.71 -39.10
CA THR A 205 -12.56 39.07 -39.59
C THR A 205 -11.82 39.42 -40.88
N GLU A 206 -11.05 38.49 -41.47
CA GLU A 206 -10.49 38.72 -42.80
C GLU A 206 -11.64 38.87 -43.81
N PRO A 207 -11.79 40.04 -44.46
CA PRO A 207 -12.76 40.17 -45.53
C PRO A 207 -12.31 39.24 -46.64
N SER A 208 -13.17 38.27 -46.99
CA SER A 208 -13.06 37.49 -48.23
C SER A 208 -12.79 38.47 -49.37
N SER A 209 -11.54 38.51 -49.83
CA SER A 209 -11.15 39.25 -51.03
C SER A 209 -11.95 38.68 -52.20
N ALA A 210 -13.02 39.39 -52.55
CA ALA A 210 -13.66 39.32 -53.86
C ALA A 210 -12.77 40.03 -54.90
#